data_AF-A0A6L3SUH0-F1
#
_entry.id   AF-A0A6L3SUH0-F1
#
_cell.length_a   1.000
_cell.length_b   1.000
_cell.length_c   1.000
_cell.angle_alpha   90.00
_cell.angle_beta   90.00
_cell.angle_gamma   90.00
#
_symmetry.space_group_name_H-M   'P 1'
#
loop_
_entity.id
_entity.type
_entity.pdbx_description
1 polymer ?
#
loop_
_entity_poly.entity_id
_entity_poly.type
_entity_poly.pdbx_seq_one_letter_code
_entity_poly.pdbx_strand_id
1 'polypeptide(L)' 'MPKADRYKAFLITVVQRREAHRTYAVVKPSAEEALAVVRGLSADGTKTYLVGGLSRDMVRRLGLKRDDMQMI' A
#
# COMPACT_ATOMS: atom_id res chain seq x y z
N MET A 1 4.05 -14.89 -24.44
CA MET A 1 3.04 -14.01 -23.83
C MET A 1 3.61 -13.47 -22.52
N PRO A 2 3.71 -12.15 -22.33
CA PRO A 2 4.18 -11.62 -21.05
C PRO A 2 3.20 -12.07 -19.95
N LYS A 3 3.75 -12.65 -18.89
CA LYS A 3 2.99 -13.14 -17.74
C LYS A 3 2.34 -11.92 -17.10
N ALA A 4 1.01 -11.82 -17.13
CA ALA A 4 0.30 -10.69 -16.54
C ALA A 4 0.84 -10.45 -15.12
N ASP A 5 1.30 -9.22 -14.83
CA ASP A 5 1.93 -8.94 -13.56
C ASP A 5 0.96 -9.25 -12.43
N ARG A 6 1.40 -10.13 -11.53
CA ARG A 6 0.55 -10.64 -10.46
C ARG A 6 0.47 -9.57 -9.39
N TYR A 7 -0.67 -8.89 -9.34
CA TYR A 7 -0.99 -7.93 -8.28
C TYR A 7 -0.82 -8.56 -6.90
N LYS A 8 -0.18 -7.81 -6.01
CA LYS A 8 0.03 -8.14 -4.59
C LYS A 8 -0.50 -7.00 -3.74
N ALA A 9 -0.87 -7.32 -2.52
CA ALA A 9 -1.27 -6.32 -1.54
C ALA A 9 -0.10 -6.03 -0.60
N PHE A 10 0.28 -4.77 -0.52
CA PHE A 10 1.37 -4.25 0.28
C PHE A 10 0.82 -3.43 1.44
N LEU A 11 1.49 -3.49 2.58
CA LEU A 11 1.21 -2.64 3.74
C LEU A 11 2.26 -1.56 3.79
N ILE A 12 1.82 -0.31 3.74
CA ILE A 12 2.69 0.86 3.72
C ILE A 12 2.28 1.80 4.85
N THR A 13 3.19 2.09 5.76
CA THR A 13 2.95 3.02 6.87
C THR A 13 3.56 4.38 6.55
N VAL A 14 2.77 5.43 6.79
CA VAL A 14 3.18 6.82 6.73
C VAL A 14 3.39 7.33 8.15
N VAL A 15 4.60 7.82 8.39
CA VAL A 15 5.03 8.41 9.66
C VAL A 15 5.18 9.91 9.47
N GLN A 16 4.42 10.66 10.26
CA GLN A 16 4.47 12.11 10.29
C GLN A 16 4.72 12.58 11.72
N ARG A 17 5.53 13.63 11.86
CA ARG A 17 5.86 14.18 13.17
C ARG A 17 4.59 14.72 13.85
N ARG A 18 4.33 14.29 15.09
CA ARG A 18 3.17 14.71 15.92
C ARG A 18 1.80 14.30 15.38
N GLU A 19 1.73 13.37 14.43
CA GLU A 19 0.47 12.77 13.99
C GLU A 19 0.45 11.26 14.21
N ALA A 20 -0.75 10.67 14.20
CA ALA A 20 -0.93 9.23 14.23
C ALA A 20 -0.34 8.58 12.96
N HIS A 21 0.29 7.41 13.14
CA HIS A 21 0.74 6.60 12.01
C HIS A 21 -0.46 6.14 11.19
N ARG A 22 -0.41 6.35 9.87
CA ARG A 22 -1.43 5.89 8.95
C ARG A 22 -0.88 4.70 8.18
N THR A 23 -1.59 3.58 8.19
CA THR A 23 -1.19 2.39 7.42
C THR A 23 -2.16 2.20 6.26
N TYR A 24 -1.60 2.02 5.08
CA TYR A 24 -2.34 1.80 3.84
C TYR A 24 -2.11 0.39 3.35
N ALA A 25 -3.20 -0.31 3.07
CA ALA A 25 -3.21 -1.51 2.25
C ALA A 25 -3.32 -1.08 0.79
N VAL A 26 -2.34 -1.44 -0.05
CA VAL A 26 -2.24 -1.00 -1.45
C VAL A 26 -2.08 -2.22 -2.35
N VAL A 27 -2.90 -2.35 -3.40
CA VAL A 27 -2.85 -3.48 -4.33
C VAL A 27 -2.21 -3.06 -5.64
N LYS A 28 -0.94 -3.44 -5.86
CA LYS A 28 -0.15 -3.08 -7.05
C LYS A 28 0.66 -4.24 -7.60
N PRO A 29 1.15 -4.15 -8.84
CA PRO A 29 2.11 -5.10 -9.42
C PRO A 29 3.42 -5.21 -8.64
N SER A 30 3.92 -4.08 -8.10
CA SER A 30 5.22 -3.97 -7.43
C SER A 30 5.15 -3.14 -6.14
N ALA A 31 6.16 -3.29 -5.28
CA ALA A 31 6.26 -2.53 -4.03
C ALA A 31 6.65 -1.07 -4.31
N GLU A 32 7.43 -0.86 -5.36
CA GLU A 32 7.86 0.44 -5.87
C GLU A 32 6.66 1.27 -6.31
N GLU A 33 5.75 0.68 -7.09
CA GLU A 33 4.49 1.34 -7.47
C GLU A 33 3.59 1.62 -6.27
N ALA A 34 3.48 0.68 -5.34
CA ALA A 34 2.69 0.89 -4.13
C ALA A 34 3.24 2.06 -3.29
N LEU A 35 4.56 2.14 -3.12
CA LEU A 35 5.23 3.24 -2.43
C LEU A 35 5.05 4.58 -3.16
N ALA A 36 5.13 4.59 -4.49
CA ALA A 36 4.93 5.80 -5.28
C ALA A 36 3.51 6.38 -5.06
N VAL A 37 2.48 5.54 -5.04
CA VAL A 37 1.10 5.98 -4.80
C VAL A 37 0.95 6.59 -3.40
N VAL A 38 1.47 5.94 -2.37
CA VAL A 38 1.34 6.45 -0.99
C VAL A 38 2.15 7.73 -0.77
N ARG A 39 3.33 7.84 -1.39
CA ARG A 39 4.14 9.07 -1.36
C ARG A 39 3.41 10.24 -2.00
N GLY A 40 2.70 10.01 -3.11
CA GLY A 40 1.91 11.06 -3.77
C GLY A 40 0.75 11.61 -2.94
N LEU A 41 0.32 10.90 -1.89
CA LEU A 41 -0.74 11.34 -0.98
C LEU A 41 -0.24 11.92 0.33
N SER A 42 1.06 11.77 0.62
CA SER A 42 1.61 12.16 1.90
C SER A 42 2.16 13.58 1.81
N ALA A 43 1.94 14.38 2.86
CA ALA A 43 2.43 15.75 2.93
C ALA A 43 3.97 15.83 3.01
N ASP A 44 4.53 17.00 2.74
CA ASP A 44 5.96 17.24 2.92
C ASP A 44 6.41 16.98 4.36
N GLY A 45 7.55 16.30 4.52
CA GLY A 45 8.08 15.90 5.83
C GLY A 45 7.53 14.59 6.39
N THR A 46 6.74 13.84 5.60
CA THR A 46 6.31 12.48 5.94
C THR A 46 7.35 11.44 5.48
N LYS A 47 7.43 10.31 6.20
CA LYS A 47 8.26 9.16 5.82
C LYS A 47 7.37 7.97 5.54
N THR A 48 7.55 7.33 4.39
CA THR A 48 6.78 6.14 3.97
C THR A 48 7.62 4.88 4.10
N TYR A 49 7.08 3.83 4.72
CA TYR A 49 7.76 2.55 4.92
C TYR A 49 6.90 1.39 4.42
N LEU A 50 7.49 0.49 3.64
CA LEU A 50 6.88 -0.81 3.36
C LEU A 50 7.06 -1.69 4.60
N VAL A 51 5.96 -2.03 5.27
CA VAL A 51 5.98 -2.81 6.52
C VAL A 51 5.62 -4.28 6.32
N GLY A 52 5.15 -4.64 5.12
CA GLY A 52 4.88 -6.03 4.75
C GLY A 52 3.90 -6.16 3.60
N GLY A 53 3.25 -7.33 3.54
CA GLY A 53 2.17 -7.60 2.58
C GLY A 53 0.97 -8.21 3.27
N LEU A 54 -0.19 -8.11 2.64
CA LEU A 54 -1.42 -8.77 3.10
C LEU A 54 -1.55 -10.16 2.49
N SER A 55 -2.05 -11.10 3.29
CA SER A 55 -2.44 -12.41 2.80
C SER A 55 -3.63 -12.30 1.84
N ARG A 56 -3.79 -13.28 0.94
CA ARG A 56 -4.91 -13.32 -0.01
C ARG A 56 -6.27 -13.33 0.69
N ASP A 57 -6.36 -13.93 1.87
CA ASP A 57 -7.60 -13.98 2.64
C ASP A 57 -7.92 -12.62 3.25
N MET A 58 -6.92 -11.88 3.72
CA MET A 58 -7.13 -10.51 4.18
C MET A 58 -7.55 -9.57 3.05
N VAL A 59 -6.94 -9.69 1.87
CA VAL A 59 -7.34 -8.94 0.67
C VAL A 59 -8.83 -9.16 0.36
N ARG A 60 -9.29 -10.42 0.42
CA ARG A 60 -10.71 -10.75 0.21
C ARG A 60 -11.62 -10.19 1.29
N ARG A 61 -11.24 -10.32 2.57
CA ARG A 61 -12.03 -9.82 3.71
C ARG A 61 -12.18 -8.31 3.71
N LEU A 62 -11.13 -7.60 3.28
CA LEU A 62 -11.14 -6.14 3.14
C LEU A 62 -11.80 -5.69 1.83
N GLY A 63 -12.13 -6.60 0.91
CA GLY A 63 -12.74 -6.26 -0.37
C GLY A 63 -11.81 -5.53 -1.34
N LEU A 64 -10.49 -5.59 -1.12
CA LEU A 64 -9.49 -4.86 -1.90
C LEU A 64 -9.41 -5.38 -3.34
N LYS A 65 -9.47 -4.46 -4.30
CA LYS A 65 -9.39 -4.76 -5.74
C LYS A 65 -8.02 -4.45 -6.32
N ARG A 66 -7.83 -4.73 -7.61
CA ARG A 66 -6.62 -4.32 -8.34
C ARG A 66 -6.54 -2.80 -8.38
N ASP A 67 -5.34 -2.25 -8.21
CA ASP A 67 -5.07 -0.81 -8.16
C ASP A 67 -5.77 -0.06 -7.02
N ASP A 68 -6.31 -0.80 -6.06
CA ASP A 68 -7.04 -0.27 -4.92
C ASP A 68 -6.09 0.13 -3.79
N MET A 69 -6.56 1.05 -2.95
CA MET A 69 -5.86 1.45 -1.74
C MET A 69 -6.85 1.83 -0.65
N GLN A 70 -6.62 1.28 0.54
CA GLN A 70 -7.45 1.53 1.71
C GLN A 70 -6.58 1.81 2.93
N MET A 71 -6.95 2.80 3.73
CA MET A 71 -6.35 3.03 5.05
C MET A 71 -6.96 2.04 6.05
N ILE A 72 -6.11 1.35 6.82
CA ILE A 72 -6.49 0.35 7.82
C ILE A 72 -6.03 0.75 9.22
#